data_AF-A0A1Z4RTX8-F1
#
_entry.id   AF-A0A1Z4RTX8-F1
#
_cell.length_a   1.000
_cell.length_b   1.000
_cell.length_c   1.000
_cell.angle_alpha   90.00
_cell.angle_beta   90.00
_cell.angle_gamma   90.00
#
_symmetry.space_group_name_H-M   'P 1'
#
loop_
_entity.id
_entity.type
_entity.pdbx_description
1 polymer ?
#
loop_
_entity_poly.entity_id
_entity_poly.type
_entity_poly.pdbx_seq_one_letter_code
_entity_poly.pdbx_strand_id
1 'polypeptide(L)'
;MNSISGLNHPIYTESAKNQLQLVSQLLTEGETGINILIDWMLSLEQPSDNLALGKAYQALYLKQSSQVQEFLSNNFPNGVVDLESDRNIDYQPLQQLLAQQDFQGADVLTLQKLCELAGAAAVERKWIYFTEVESFPILDLRTLDKLWLMYSEGKFGFSVQRRIWLSVGKDFSQLWTKIGWRKQNIWTRYPKEFTWNLTAPHGHLPLSNQLRGVRVINAIFTHPAWTTK
;
A
#
# COMPACT_ATOMS: atom_id res chain seq x y z
N MET A 1 -36.51 1.30 -3.88
CA MET A 1 -36.92 0.18 -3.01
C MET A 1 -35.66 -0.33 -2.35
N ASN A 2 -35.42 0.07 -1.09
CA ASN A 2 -34.22 -0.31 -0.35
C ASN A 2 -34.32 -1.79 -0.01
N SER A 3 -33.48 -2.63 -0.61
CA SER A 3 -33.44 -4.06 -0.29
C SER A 3 -32.81 -4.23 1.08
N ILE A 4 -33.66 -4.36 2.10
CA ILE A 4 -33.31 -4.64 3.51
C ILE A 4 -32.50 -5.95 3.65
N SER A 5 -32.44 -6.77 2.60
CA SER A 5 -31.64 -8.01 2.55
C SER A 5 -30.12 -7.80 2.58
N GLY A 6 -29.61 -6.59 2.28
CA GLY A 6 -28.17 -6.28 2.32
C GLY A 6 -27.63 -6.02 3.73
N LEU A 7 -28.39 -5.36 4.59
CA LEU A 7 -27.95 -4.88 5.91
C LEU A 7 -27.71 -5.99 6.95
N ASN A 8 -28.17 -7.22 6.67
CA ASN A 8 -27.94 -8.38 7.53
C ASN A 8 -26.70 -9.21 7.13
N HIS A 9 -25.92 -8.76 6.14
CA HIS A 9 -24.73 -9.49 5.71
C HIS A 9 -23.63 -9.42 6.79
N PRO A 10 -22.86 -10.50 7.06
CA PRO A 10 -21.82 -10.48 8.10
C PRO A 10 -20.75 -9.40 7.92
N ILE A 11 -20.56 -8.87 6.71
CA ILE A 11 -19.56 -7.83 6.41
C ILE A 11 -19.74 -6.55 7.25
N TYR A 12 -20.96 -6.25 7.69
CA TYR A 12 -21.25 -5.06 8.49
C TYR A 12 -20.85 -5.19 9.97
N THR A 13 -20.72 -6.42 10.49
CA THR A 13 -20.51 -6.68 11.92
C THR A 13 -19.18 -7.37 12.22
N GLU A 14 -18.56 -7.98 11.23
CA GLU A 14 -17.33 -8.76 11.38
C GLU A 14 -16.08 -7.91 11.56
N SER A 15 -15.03 -8.53 12.11
CA SER A 15 -13.72 -7.88 12.27
C SER A 15 -13.08 -7.56 10.90
N ALA A 16 -12.21 -6.55 10.83
CA ALA A 16 -11.51 -6.15 9.60
C ALA A 16 -10.79 -7.32 8.90
N LYS A 17 -10.24 -8.27 9.68
CA LYS A 17 -9.61 -9.49 9.14
C LYS A 17 -10.62 -10.40 8.44
N ASN A 18 -11.80 -10.59 9.03
CA ASN A 18 -12.85 -11.43 8.45
C ASN A 18 -13.53 -10.72 7.28
N GLN A 19 -13.66 -9.39 7.34
CA GLN A 19 -14.14 -8.57 6.22
C GLN A 19 -13.28 -8.76 4.95
N LEU A 20 -11.95 -8.87 5.07
CA LEU A 20 -11.06 -9.16 3.92
C LEU A 20 -11.42 -10.47 3.19
N GLN A 21 -11.86 -11.50 3.92
CA GLN A 21 -12.28 -12.78 3.36
C GLN A 21 -13.68 -12.67 2.74
N LEU A 22 -14.59 -11.98 3.42
CA LEU A 22 -15.95 -11.72 2.93
C LEU A 22 -15.95 -10.90 1.64
N VAL A 23 -15.06 -9.90 1.51
CA VAL A 23 -14.89 -9.16 0.26
C VAL A 23 -14.52 -10.11 -0.89
N SER A 24 -13.57 -11.03 -0.68
CA SER A 24 -13.23 -12.04 -1.69
C SER A 24 -14.42 -12.91 -2.07
N GLN A 25 -15.25 -13.32 -1.10
CA GLN A 25 -16.45 -14.10 -1.37
C GLN A 25 -17.47 -13.31 -2.20
N LEU A 26 -17.82 -12.09 -1.77
CA LEU A 26 -18.80 -11.23 -2.46
C LEU A 26 -18.39 -10.93 -3.89
N LEU A 27 -17.09 -10.78 -4.18
CA LEU A 27 -16.60 -10.57 -5.54
C LEU A 27 -16.87 -11.76 -6.49
N THR A 28 -17.11 -12.96 -5.95
CA THR A 28 -17.52 -14.15 -6.74
C THR A 28 -19.03 -14.25 -6.98
N GLU A 29 -19.84 -13.46 -6.28
CA GLU A 29 -21.31 -13.49 -6.32
C GLU A 29 -21.91 -12.57 -7.41
N GLY A 30 -21.08 -12.03 -8.31
CA GLY A 30 -21.53 -11.18 -9.41
C GLY A 30 -22.11 -9.83 -8.95
N GLU A 31 -23.21 -9.39 -9.58
CA GLU A 31 -23.83 -8.09 -9.29
C GLU A 31 -24.40 -7.98 -7.87
N THR A 32 -24.97 -9.07 -7.34
CA THR A 32 -25.50 -9.10 -5.97
C THR A 32 -24.41 -8.79 -4.95
N GLY A 33 -23.25 -9.44 -5.09
CA GLY A 33 -22.11 -9.21 -4.21
C GLY A 33 -21.53 -7.80 -4.37
N ILE A 34 -21.47 -7.28 -5.60
CA ILE A 34 -21.04 -5.90 -5.87
C ILE A 34 -21.96 -4.89 -5.17
N ASN A 35 -23.28 -5.07 -5.24
CA ASN A 35 -24.23 -4.17 -4.58
C ASN A 35 -24.06 -4.18 -3.06
N ILE A 36 -23.87 -5.36 -2.46
CA ILE A 36 -23.57 -5.48 -1.02
C ILE A 36 -22.26 -4.76 -0.67
N LEU A 37 -21.22 -4.89 -1.50
CA LEU A 37 -19.96 -4.19 -1.30
C LEU A 37 -20.13 -2.67 -1.38
N ILE A 38 -20.87 -2.16 -2.37
CA ILE A 38 -21.15 -0.72 -2.53
C ILE A 38 -21.86 -0.18 -1.29
N ASP A 39 -22.93 -0.83 -0.85
CA ASP A 39 -23.70 -0.44 0.34
C ASP A 39 -22.82 -0.47 1.61
N TRP A 40 -21.99 -1.50 1.74
CA TRP A 40 -21.06 -1.63 2.85
C TRP A 40 -19.99 -0.53 2.83
N MET A 41 -19.40 -0.23 1.67
CA MET A 41 -18.39 0.83 1.52
C MET A 41 -18.96 2.21 1.91
N LEU A 42 -20.23 2.49 1.60
CA LEU A 42 -20.92 3.72 1.99
C LEU A 42 -21.23 3.80 3.50
N SER A 43 -21.32 2.66 4.18
CA SER A 43 -21.64 2.61 5.61
C SER A 43 -20.44 2.89 6.53
N LEU A 44 -19.21 2.93 6.00
CA LEU A 44 -17.99 3.08 6.79
C LEU A 44 -17.76 4.54 7.22
N GLU A 45 -17.74 4.78 8.54
CA GLU A 45 -17.49 6.11 9.10
C GLU A 45 -16.01 6.52 9.10
N GLN A 46 -15.07 5.56 9.15
CA GLN A 46 -13.62 5.80 9.10
C GLN A 46 -12.94 4.86 8.09
N PRO A 47 -12.89 5.24 6.80
CA PRO A 47 -12.48 4.34 5.72
C PRO A 47 -10.97 4.02 5.69
N SER A 48 -10.10 4.89 6.23
CA SER A 48 -8.66 4.87 5.92
C SER A 48 -7.87 3.66 6.43
N ASP A 49 -8.37 2.92 7.42
CA ASP A 49 -7.60 1.88 8.11
C ASP A 49 -8.10 0.45 7.84
N ASN A 50 -9.25 0.32 7.18
CA ASN A 50 -9.83 -0.99 6.90
C ASN A 50 -9.27 -1.57 5.59
N LEU A 51 -8.34 -2.52 5.70
CA LEU A 51 -7.75 -3.18 4.53
C LEU A 51 -8.78 -3.87 3.61
N ALA A 52 -9.93 -4.29 4.16
CA ALA A 52 -11.01 -4.85 3.36
C ALA A 52 -11.60 -3.80 2.40
N LEU A 53 -11.62 -2.52 2.79
CA LEU A 53 -12.07 -1.42 1.95
C LEU A 53 -11.12 -1.23 0.77
N GLY A 54 -9.81 -1.26 1.00
CA GLY A 54 -8.79 -1.19 -0.05
C GLY A 54 -8.96 -2.29 -1.09
N LYS A 55 -9.20 -3.52 -0.63
CA LYS A 55 -9.47 -4.68 -1.49
C LYS A 55 -10.76 -4.53 -2.30
N ALA A 56 -11.85 -4.08 -1.66
CA ALA A 56 -13.12 -3.83 -2.34
C ALA A 56 -12.98 -2.72 -3.39
N TYR A 57 -12.39 -1.59 -3.02
CA TYR A 57 -12.11 -0.48 -3.93
C TYR A 57 -11.27 -0.95 -5.13
N GLN A 58 -10.16 -1.65 -4.89
CA GLN A 58 -9.28 -2.16 -5.93
C GLN A 58 -10.04 -3.09 -6.91
N ALA A 59 -10.84 -4.00 -6.39
CA ALA A 59 -11.61 -4.92 -7.21
C ALA A 59 -12.70 -4.20 -8.03
N LEU A 60 -13.35 -3.19 -7.47
CA LEU A 60 -14.34 -2.36 -8.16
C LEU A 60 -13.68 -1.45 -9.20
N TYR A 61 -12.52 -0.87 -8.90
CA TYR A 61 -11.77 0.03 -9.78
C TYR A 61 -11.40 -0.65 -11.11
N LEU A 62 -11.09 -1.95 -11.06
CA LEU A 62 -10.76 -2.77 -12.24
C LEU A 62 -11.99 -3.23 -13.05
N LYS A 63 -13.22 -2.97 -12.59
CA LYS A 63 -14.45 -3.35 -13.31
C LYS A 63 -14.76 -2.34 -14.42
N GLN A 64 -15.10 -2.87 -15.60
CA GLN A 64 -15.58 -2.10 -16.74
C GLN A 64 -17.11 -1.87 -16.67
N SER A 65 -17.60 -1.39 -15.52
CA SER A 65 -19.03 -1.08 -15.32
C SER A 65 -19.19 0.42 -15.11
N SER A 66 -20.03 1.07 -15.93
CA SER A 66 -20.33 2.50 -15.81
C SER A 66 -20.89 2.87 -14.44
N GLN A 67 -21.78 2.05 -13.88
CA GLN A 67 -22.34 2.25 -12.55
C GLN A 67 -21.27 2.21 -11.46
N VAL A 68 -20.32 1.28 -11.55
CA VAL A 68 -19.21 1.18 -10.58
C VAL A 68 -18.27 2.37 -10.71
N GLN A 69 -17.96 2.79 -11.93
CA GLN A 69 -17.09 3.95 -12.15
C GLN A 69 -17.73 5.24 -11.64
N GLU A 70 -19.03 5.46 -11.89
CA GLU A 70 -19.78 6.59 -11.37
C GLU A 70 -19.85 6.57 -9.82
N PHE A 71 -20.07 5.39 -9.23
CA PHE A 71 -20.03 5.22 -7.79
C PHE A 71 -18.67 5.63 -7.20
N LEU A 72 -17.57 5.11 -7.76
CA LEU A 72 -16.23 5.41 -7.29
C LEU A 72 -15.88 6.90 -7.49
N SER A 73 -16.26 7.51 -8.61
CA SER A 73 -15.99 8.95 -8.83
C SER A 73 -16.75 9.85 -7.88
N ASN A 74 -17.99 9.48 -7.53
CA ASN A 74 -18.84 10.30 -6.67
C ASN A 74 -18.49 10.16 -5.18
N ASN A 75 -18.05 8.98 -4.73
CA ASN A 75 -17.86 8.69 -3.31
C ASN A 75 -16.39 8.56 -2.91
N PHE A 76 -15.50 8.19 -3.85
CA PHE A 76 -14.08 7.95 -3.60
C PHE A 76 -13.19 8.54 -4.70
N PRO A 77 -13.33 9.85 -5.03
CA PRO A 77 -12.64 10.48 -6.16
C PRO A 77 -11.11 10.38 -6.08
N ASN A 78 -10.57 10.36 -4.86
CA ASN A 78 -9.13 10.26 -4.58
C ASN A 78 -8.72 8.90 -3.99
N GLY A 79 -9.59 7.88 -4.12
CA GLY A 79 -9.41 6.58 -3.48
C GLY A 79 -9.92 6.53 -2.05
N VAL A 80 -9.41 5.56 -1.28
CA VAL A 80 -9.86 5.22 0.08
C VAL A 80 -8.80 5.48 1.16
N VAL A 81 -7.72 6.16 0.77
CA VAL A 81 -6.63 6.57 1.67
C VAL A 81 -6.55 8.08 1.63
N ASP A 82 -6.45 8.71 2.80
CA ASP A 82 -6.22 10.15 2.88
C ASP A 82 -4.80 10.47 2.39
N LEU A 83 -4.73 11.25 1.30
CA LEU A 83 -3.49 11.58 0.61
C LEU A 83 -2.82 12.82 1.22
N GLU A 84 -2.38 12.69 2.47
CA GLU A 84 -1.82 13.79 3.25
C GLU A 84 -0.32 14.03 2.95
N SER A 85 0.12 15.29 2.97
CA SER A 85 1.51 15.67 2.75
C SER A 85 1.84 17.00 3.44
N ASP A 86 2.97 17.08 4.15
CA ASP A 86 3.51 18.33 4.71
C ASP A 86 4.34 19.11 3.68
N ARG A 87 4.60 18.53 2.50
CA ARG A 87 5.38 19.13 1.42
C ARG A 87 4.59 19.30 0.13
N ASN A 88 3.26 19.21 0.18
CA ASN A 88 2.37 19.30 -0.97
C ASN A 88 2.74 18.31 -2.09
N ILE A 89 3.20 17.11 -1.72
CA ILE A 89 3.47 16.02 -2.65
C ILE A 89 2.13 15.45 -3.12
N ASP A 90 1.95 15.40 -4.44
CA ASP A 90 0.80 14.72 -5.04
C ASP A 90 1.01 13.21 -5.04
N TYR A 91 0.22 12.51 -4.22
CA TYR A 91 0.20 11.05 -4.11
C TYR A 91 -0.90 10.38 -4.94
N GLN A 92 -1.76 11.15 -5.62
CA GLN A 92 -2.87 10.60 -6.41
C GLN A 92 -2.38 9.63 -7.51
N PRO A 93 -1.28 9.90 -8.25
CA PRO A 93 -0.79 8.94 -9.24
C PRO A 93 -0.33 7.61 -8.62
N LEU A 94 0.21 7.65 -7.39
CA LEU A 94 0.62 6.44 -6.68
C LEU A 94 -0.59 5.62 -6.22
N GLN A 95 -1.63 6.28 -5.72
CA GLN A 95 -2.90 5.65 -5.40
C GLN A 95 -3.47 4.92 -6.61
N GLN A 96 -3.47 5.55 -7.79
CA GLN A 96 -4.02 4.98 -9.02
C GLN A 96 -3.24 3.72 -9.46
N LEU A 97 -1.91 3.77 -9.46
CA LEU A 97 -1.08 2.61 -9.82
C LEU A 97 -1.32 1.43 -8.86
N LEU A 98 -1.41 1.70 -7.56
CA LEU A 98 -1.68 0.68 -6.55
C LEU A 98 -3.11 0.10 -6.66
N ALA A 99 -4.11 0.93 -6.96
CA ALA A 99 -5.48 0.50 -7.24
C ALA A 99 -5.58 -0.34 -8.53
N GLN A 100 -4.67 -0.14 -9.48
CA GLN A 100 -4.57 -0.95 -10.70
C GLN A 100 -3.74 -2.23 -10.52
N GLN A 101 -3.18 -2.47 -9.33
CA GLN A 101 -2.18 -3.51 -9.07
C GLN A 101 -0.92 -3.42 -9.95
N ASP A 102 -0.62 -2.24 -10.50
CA ASP A 102 0.68 -1.98 -11.13
C ASP A 102 1.74 -1.71 -10.05
N PHE A 103 2.11 -2.77 -9.34
CA PHE A 103 3.08 -2.68 -8.24
C PHE A 103 4.49 -2.30 -8.72
N GLN A 104 4.83 -2.61 -9.97
CA GLN A 104 6.13 -2.22 -10.52
C GLN A 104 6.16 -0.71 -10.82
N GLY A 105 5.11 -0.17 -11.45
CA GLY A 105 4.95 1.27 -11.63
C GLY A 105 4.91 2.01 -10.29
N ALA A 106 4.14 1.49 -9.33
CA ALA A 106 4.04 2.05 -7.99
C ALA A 106 5.38 2.08 -7.23
N ASP A 107 6.22 1.06 -7.39
CA ASP A 107 7.57 1.01 -6.81
C ASP A 107 8.49 2.11 -7.36
N VAL A 108 8.51 2.26 -8.69
CA VAL A 108 9.26 3.32 -9.37
C VAL A 108 8.79 4.70 -8.91
N LEU A 109 7.47 4.91 -8.86
CA LEU A 109 6.90 6.18 -8.43
C LEU A 109 7.16 6.45 -6.94
N THR A 110 7.14 5.42 -6.09
CA THR A 110 7.50 5.56 -4.67
C THR A 110 8.91 6.13 -4.51
N LEU A 111 9.90 5.63 -5.27
CA LEU A 111 11.26 6.18 -5.25
C LEU A 111 11.29 7.64 -5.74
N GLN A 112 10.51 7.98 -6.78
CA GLN A 112 10.40 9.35 -7.26
C GLN A 112 9.83 10.27 -6.18
N LYS A 113 8.78 9.86 -5.47
CA LYS A 113 8.21 10.62 -4.34
C LYS A 113 9.19 10.79 -3.19
N LEU A 114 9.97 9.77 -2.86
CA LEU A 114 11.06 9.92 -1.88
C LEU A 114 12.14 10.91 -2.36
N CYS A 115 12.42 10.98 -3.66
CA CYS A 115 13.32 11.98 -4.21
C CYS A 115 12.70 13.39 -4.16
N GLU A 116 11.41 13.55 -4.47
CA GLU A 116 10.70 14.83 -4.33
C GLU A 116 10.75 15.33 -2.88
N LEU A 117 10.53 14.44 -1.90
CA LEU A 117 10.68 14.74 -0.48
C LEU A 117 12.11 15.12 -0.09
N ALA A 118 13.12 14.58 -0.76
CA ALA A 118 14.52 14.96 -0.52
C ALA A 118 14.94 16.28 -1.22
N GLY A 119 14.12 16.78 -2.16
CA GLY A 119 14.32 18.06 -2.84
C GLY A 119 14.97 17.94 -4.24
N ALA A 120 15.14 19.09 -4.90
CA ALA A 120 15.49 19.16 -6.34
C ALA A 120 16.75 18.36 -6.73
N ALA A 121 17.80 18.43 -5.90
CA ALA A 121 19.04 17.68 -6.17
C ALA A 121 18.83 16.15 -6.14
N ALA A 122 17.88 15.66 -5.34
CA ALA A 122 17.52 14.25 -5.27
C ALA A 122 16.71 13.81 -6.48
N VAL A 123 15.77 14.65 -6.92
CA VAL A 123 15.00 14.44 -8.15
C VAL A 123 15.93 14.30 -9.36
N GLU A 124 16.91 15.20 -9.51
CA GLU A 124 17.86 15.17 -10.64
C GLU A 124 18.68 13.88 -10.66
N ARG A 125 19.23 13.48 -9.50
CA ARG A 125 20.10 12.30 -9.42
C ARG A 125 19.35 10.97 -9.33
N LYS A 126 18.05 10.99 -9.00
CA LYS A 126 17.14 9.82 -8.94
C LYS A 126 17.45 8.79 -7.85
N TRP A 127 18.01 9.23 -6.73
CA TRP A 127 18.23 8.42 -5.53
C TRP A 127 18.42 9.32 -4.30
N ILE A 128 18.22 8.77 -3.10
CA ILE A 128 18.28 9.52 -1.83
C ILE A 128 19.49 9.11 -0.96
N TYR A 129 20.02 10.07 -0.21
CA TYR A 129 20.94 9.81 0.90
C TYR A 129 20.17 9.50 2.18
N PHE A 130 20.79 8.73 3.07
CA PHE A 130 20.18 8.42 4.37
C PHE A 130 19.96 9.68 5.24
N THR A 131 20.82 10.70 5.13
CA THR A 131 20.66 11.99 5.84
C THR A 131 19.44 12.77 5.36
N GLU A 132 19.00 12.61 4.12
CA GLU A 132 17.80 13.28 3.63
C GLU A 132 16.54 12.60 4.19
N VAL A 133 16.57 11.28 4.38
CA VAL A 133 15.48 10.52 5.00
C VAL A 133 15.17 11.03 6.41
N GLU A 134 16.19 11.43 7.17
CA GLU A 134 16.02 12.01 8.50
C GLU A 134 15.20 13.31 8.51
N SER A 135 15.10 13.99 7.37
CA SER A 135 14.32 15.22 7.19
C SER A 135 12.93 15.02 6.59
N PHE A 136 12.55 13.77 6.30
CA PHE A 136 11.25 13.48 5.72
C PHE A 136 10.14 13.79 6.73
N PRO A 137 9.06 14.47 6.32
CA PRO A 137 7.93 14.65 7.21
C PRO A 137 7.31 13.31 7.59
N ILE A 138 6.82 13.23 8.83
CA ILE A 138 6.15 12.04 9.35
C ILE A 138 4.92 11.71 8.50
N LEU A 139 4.16 12.73 8.14
CA LEU A 139 2.89 12.60 7.41
C LEU A 139 3.11 11.92 6.06
N ASP A 140 4.06 12.42 5.26
CA ASP A 140 4.40 11.89 3.94
C ASP A 140 4.85 10.42 3.97
N LEU A 141 5.70 10.03 4.92
CA LEU A 141 6.12 8.64 5.07
C LEU A 141 4.97 7.72 5.52
N ARG A 142 4.04 8.23 6.33
CA ARG A 142 2.83 7.50 6.72
C ARG A 142 1.87 7.36 5.54
N THR A 143 1.68 8.39 4.72
CA THR A 143 0.83 8.32 3.52
C THR A 143 1.35 7.28 2.53
N LEU A 144 2.66 7.29 2.24
CA LEU A 144 3.29 6.28 1.40
C LEU A 144 3.07 4.86 1.95
N ASP A 145 3.28 4.66 3.25
CA ASP A 145 3.13 3.33 3.87
C ASP A 145 1.67 2.87 3.90
N LYS A 146 0.72 3.76 4.24
CA LYS A 146 -0.72 3.48 4.23
C LYS A 146 -1.20 3.06 2.84
N LEU A 147 -0.75 3.75 1.79
CA LEU A 147 -1.06 3.37 0.41
C LEU A 147 -0.61 1.95 0.08
N TRP A 148 0.65 1.62 0.40
CA TRP A 148 1.18 0.27 0.19
C TRP A 148 0.43 -0.78 1.00
N LEU A 149 0.11 -0.52 2.27
CA LEU A 149 -0.66 -1.43 3.12
C LEU A 149 -2.06 -1.67 2.55
N MET A 150 -2.78 -0.59 2.24
CA MET A 150 -4.19 -0.62 1.82
C MET A 150 -4.39 -1.46 0.55
N TYR A 151 -3.54 -1.27 -0.44
CA TYR A 151 -3.66 -1.92 -1.74
C TYR A 151 -2.88 -3.25 -1.85
N SER A 152 -2.31 -3.73 -0.74
CA SER A 152 -1.62 -5.02 -0.67
C SER A 152 -2.18 -5.99 0.34
N GLU A 153 -3.38 -5.73 0.87
CA GLU A 153 -3.96 -6.52 1.98
C GLU A 153 -3.03 -6.56 3.21
N GLY A 154 -2.28 -5.47 3.45
CA GLY A 154 -1.32 -5.33 4.55
C GLY A 154 0.01 -6.05 4.35
N LYS A 155 0.29 -6.52 3.14
CA LYS A 155 1.45 -7.35 2.81
C LYS A 155 2.72 -6.56 2.51
N PHE A 156 2.57 -5.37 1.96
CA PHE A 156 3.66 -4.48 1.51
C PHE A 156 3.66 -3.18 2.32
N GLY A 157 4.79 -2.50 2.34
CA GLY A 157 5.02 -1.28 3.10
C GLY A 157 6.31 -1.30 3.91
N PHE A 158 6.86 -0.12 4.18
CA PHE A 158 8.06 0.05 5.00
C PHE A 158 7.80 -0.35 6.45
N SER A 159 6.59 -0.15 6.98
CA SER A 159 6.21 -0.61 8.33
C SER A 159 6.21 -2.14 8.43
N VAL A 160 5.80 -2.84 7.36
CA VAL A 160 5.85 -4.31 7.27
C VAL A 160 7.29 -4.78 7.27
N GLN A 161 8.15 -4.19 6.43
CA GLN A 161 9.57 -4.51 6.37
C GLN A 161 10.26 -4.25 7.71
N ARG A 162 9.99 -3.10 8.34
CA ARG A 162 10.49 -2.74 9.67
C ARG A 162 10.09 -3.76 10.73
N ARG A 163 8.83 -4.20 10.75
CA ARG A 163 8.36 -5.23 11.69
C ARG A 163 9.10 -6.55 11.50
N ILE A 164 9.33 -6.97 10.26
CA ILE A 164 10.12 -8.16 9.95
C ILE A 164 11.57 -7.98 10.42
N TRP A 165 12.19 -6.85 10.11
CA TRP A 165 13.55 -6.51 10.53
C TRP A 165 13.73 -6.56 12.05
N LEU A 166 12.79 -6.00 12.81
CA LEU A 166 12.80 -6.09 14.27
C LEU A 166 12.66 -7.53 14.77
N SER A 167 11.80 -8.34 14.13
CA SER A 167 11.60 -9.75 14.51
C SER A 167 12.83 -10.64 14.32
N VAL A 168 13.76 -10.24 13.44
CA VAL A 168 15.04 -10.94 13.21
C VAL A 168 16.21 -10.27 13.94
N GLY A 169 15.94 -9.51 15.00
CA GLY A 169 16.98 -8.89 15.82
C GLY A 169 17.76 -7.80 15.09
N LYS A 170 17.12 -7.09 14.15
CA LYS A 170 17.72 -6.04 13.31
C LYS A 170 18.82 -6.56 12.35
N ASP A 171 18.84 -7.85 12.06
CA ASP A 171 19.76 -8.45 11.11
C ASP A 171 19.26 -8.26 9.66
N PHE A 172 19.95 -7.41 8.90
CA PHE A 172 19.63 -7.17 7.50
C PHE A 172 19.80 -8.41 6.61
N SER A 173 20.77 -9.29 6.88
CA SER A 173 20.98 -10.51 6.09
C SER A 173 19.76 -11.45 6.19
N GLN A 174 19.22 -11.59 7.40
CA GLN A 174 17.98 -12.35 7.63
C GLN A 174 16.76 -11.65 7.02
N LEU A 175 16.69 -10.32 7.11
CA LEU A 175 15.62 -9.55 6.47
C LEU A 175 15.56 -9.82 4.96
N TRP A 176 16.68 -9.70 4.24
CA TRP A 176 16.73 -9.89 2.78
C TRP A 176 16.22 -11.25 2.34
N THR A 177 16.51 -12.28 3.13
CA THR A 177 16.00 -13.63 2.88
C THR A 177 14.50 -13.72 3.13
N LYS A 178 13.98 -13.12 4.22
CA LYS A 178 12.56 -13.16 4.57
C LYS A 178 11.67 -12.38 3.60
N ILE A 179 12.13 -11.22 3.11
CA ILE A 179 11.38 -10.38 2.17
C ILE A 179 11.64 -10.75 0.70
N GLY A 180 12.50 -11.74 0.42
CA GLY A 180 12.74 -12.26 -0.94
C GLY A 180 13.64 -11.36 -1.81
N TRP A 181 14.50 -10.54 -1.22
CA TRP A 181 15.51 -9.75 -1.96
C TRP A 181 16.81 -10.50 -2.17
N ARG A 182 17.01 -11.59 -1.42
CA ARG A 182 18.19 -12.46 -1.54
C ARG A 182 17.78 -13.92 -1.38
N LYS A 183 18.22 -14.78 -2.30
CA LYS A 183 18.00 -16.24 -2.25
C LYS A 183 19.35 -16.94 -2.38
N GLN A 184 19.66 -17.84 -1.43
CA GLN A 184 20.91 -18.61 -1.45
C GLN A 184 22.16 -17.73 -1.65
N ASN A 185 22.23 -16.62 -0.93
CA ASN A 185 23.28 -15.59 -1.02
C ASN A 185 23.34 -14.78 -2.33
N ILE A 186 22.45 -15.01 -3.29
CA ILE A 186 22.37 -14.26 -4.56
C ILE A 186 21.29 -13.17 -4.43
N TRP A 187 21.63 -11.95 -4.83
CA TRP A 187 20.68 -10.83 -4.89
C TRP A 187 19.71 -10.98 -6.05
N THR A 188 18.44 -10.70 -5.80
CA THR A 188 17.39 -10.67 -6.81
C THR A 188 17.68 -9.55 -7.84
N ARG A 189 17.66 -9.88 -9.14
CA ARG A 189 17.94 -8.92 -10.22
C ARG A 189 16.72 -8.08 -10.61
N TYR A 190 16.88 -6.76 -10.51
CA TYR A 190 15.86 -5.82 -10.95
C TYR A 190 15.76 -5.73 -12.49
N PRO A 191 14.56 -5.56 -13.08
CA PRO A 191 13.25 -5.71 -12.44
C PRO A 191 12.73 -7.16 -12.46
N LYS A 192 13.31 -8.02 -13.31
CA LYS A 192 12.68 -9.27 -13.77
C LYS A 192 12.58 -10.39 -12.73
N GLU A 193 13.45 -10.41 -11.73
CA GLU A 193 13.45 -11.47 -10.72
C GLU A 193 12.65 -11.09 -9.46
N PHE A 194 12.18 -9.84 -9.36
CA PHE A 194 11.25 -9.43 -8.31
C PHE A 194 9.82 -9.88 -8.66
N THR A 195 9.00 -10.09 -7.63
CA THR A 195 7.60 -10.52 -7.78
C THR A 195 6.68 -9.32 -7.61
N TRP A 196 6.11 -8.83 -8.71
CA TRP A 196 5.30 -7.60 -8.78
C TRP A 196 3.79 -7.85 -8.59
N ASN A 197 3.42 -8.73 -7.66
CA ASN A 197 2.02 -9.04 -7.35
C ASN A 197 1.88 -9.59 -5.92
N LEU A 198 0.64 -9.81 -5.49
CA LEU A 198 0.32 -10.26 -4.13
C LEU A 198 0.82 -11.68 -3.80
N THR A 199 1.42 -12.44 -4.72
CA THR A 199 2.06 -13.74 -4.40
C THR A 199 3.45 -13.59 -3.77
N ALA A 200 4.06 -12.40 -3.85
CA ALA A 200 5.38 -12.10 -3.29
C ALA A 200 5.44 -12.33 -1.76
N PRO A 201 6.62 -12.40 -1.12
CA PRO A 201 6.71 -12.45 0.34
C PRO A 201 6.14 -11.21 1.04
N HIS A 202 5.83 -11.31 2.34
CA HIS A 202 5.51 -10.12 3.15
C HIS A 202 6.72 -9.18 3.19
N GLY A 203 6.48 -7.88 3.04
CA GLY A 203 7.52 -6.85 2.98
C GLY A 203 8.34 -6.84 1.68
N HIS A 204 7.95 -7.59 0.64
CA HIS A 204 8.71 -7.63 -0.62
C HIS A 204 8.83 -6.25 -1.27
N LEU A 205 7.80 -5.43 -1.16
CA LEU A 205 7.70 -4.08 -1.72
C LEU A 205 7.33 -3.06 -0.63
N PRO A 206 7.62 -1.76 -0.83
CA PRO A 206 8.45 -1.18 -1.91
C PRO A 206 9.94 -1.52 -1.78
N LEU A 207 10.71 -1.40 -2.85
CA LEU A 207 12.13 -1.67 -2.91
C LEU A 207 12.97 -0.52 -2.34
N SER A 208 14.12 -0.88 -1.79
CA SER A 208 15.20 0.05 -1.47
C SER A 208 16.50 -0.52 -2.04
N ASN A 209 17.20 0.25 -2.88
CA ASN A 209 18.36 -0.25 -3.62
C ASN A 209 19.56 -0.51 -2.69
N GLN A 210 19.93 -1.78 -2.52
CA GLN A 210 21.02 -2.20 -1.64
C GLN A 210 22.42 -2.10 -2.27
N LEU A 211 22.56 -1.69 -3.54
CA LEU A 211 23.87 -1.46 -4.20
C LEU A 211 24.69 -0.36 -3.51
N ARG A 212 24.05 0.51 -2.73
CA ARG A 212 24.69 1.60 -1.95
C ARG A 212 24.72 1.30 -0.45
N GLY A 213 24.47 0.05 -0.07
CA GLY A 213 24.42 -0.39 1.32
C GLY A 213 23.11 -0.06 2.04
N VAL A 214 23.08 -0.42 3.32
CA VAL A 214 21.83 -0.47 4.12
C VAL A 214 21.42 0.86 4.75
N ARG A 215 22.21 1.93 4.58
CA ARG A 215 22.02 3.17 5.36
C ARG A 215 20.67 3.84 5.10
N VAL A 216 20.21 3.86 3.84
CA VAL A 216 18.92 4.47 3.48
C VAL A 216 17.75 3.72 4.10
N ILE A 217 17.68 2.40 3.89
CA ILE A 217 16.59 1.60 4.46
C ILE A 217 16.64 1.54 5.99
N ASN A 218 17.84 1.57 6.58
CA ASN A 218 17.98 1.71 8.03
C ASN A 218 17.40 3.04 8.51
N ALA A 219 17.73 4.16 7.86
CA ALA A 219 17.17 5.47 8.20
C ALA A 219 15.64 5.50 8.08
N ILE A 220 15.09 4.86 7.03
CA ILE A 220 13.64 4.68 6.90
C ILE A 220 13.10 3.91 8.10
N PHE A 221 13.64 2.72 8.44
CA PHE A 221 13.12 1.91 9.55
C PHE A 221 13.27 2.54 10.94
N THR A 222 14.26 3.40 11.13
CA THR A 222 14.47 4.14 12.38
C THR A 222 13.76 5.48 12.43
N HIS A 223 13.09 5.88 11.35
CA HIS A 223 12.37 7.15 11.26
C HIS A 223 11.27 7.27 12.34
N PRO A 224 11.06 8.46 12.94
CA PRO A 224 10.04 8.67 13.97
C PRO A 224 8.60 8.44 13.51
N ALA A 225 8.35 8.35 12.20
CA ALA A 225 7.02 8.07 11.65
C ALA A 225 6.36 6.79 12.20
N TRP A 226 7.18 5.81 12.61
CA TRP A 226 6.71 4.50 13.10
C TRP A 226 6.54 4.42 14.62
N THR A 227 6.97 5.43 15.37
CA THR A 227 6.99 5.42 16.84
C THR A 227 6.28 6.60 17.47
N THR A 228 6.18 7.72 16.75
CA THR A 228 5.32 8.84 17.13
C THR A 228 3.87 8.37 17.07
N LYS A 229 3.01 8.84 17.97
CA LYS A 229 1.57 8.62 17.87
C LYS A 229 1.03 9.64 16.89
#